data_AF-A0A2E5P5H4-F1
#
_entry.id   AF-A0A2E5P5H4-F1
#
_cell.length_a   1.000
_cell.length_b   1.000
_cell.length_c   1.000
_cell.angle_alpha   90.00
_cell.angle_beta   90.00
_cell.angle_gamma   90.00
#
_symmetry.space_group_name_H-M   'P 1'
#
loop_
_entity.id
_entity.type
_entity.pdbx_description
1 polymer ?
#
loop_
_entity_poly.entity_id
_entity_poly.type
_entity_poly.pdbx_seq_one_letter_code
_entity_poly.pdbx_strand_id
1 'polypeptide(L)' 'MNLFKKSKKHYIDANETYFQHMFVAQNISFQLLKASMMAFIHSLIPGLFQTNASKKILDLNNYLEEKKRIKNEN' A
#
# COMPACT_ATOMS: atom_id res chain seq x y z
N MET A 1 16.41 -19.46 6.94
CA MET A 1 16.77 -18.14 7.51
C MET A 1 15.69 -17.73 8.52
N ASN A 2 16.05 -17.27 9.72
CA ASN A 2 15.07 -16.84 10.74
C ASN A 2 14.29 -15.58 10.27
N LEU A 3 12.99 -15.50 10.60
CA LEU A 3 12.08 -14.38 10.33
C LEU A 3 12.69 -13.01 10.65
N PHE A 4 13.38 -12.86 11.80
CA PHE A 4 14.04 -11.61 12.17
C PHE A 4 15.11 -11.17 11.17
N LYS A 5 15.88 -12.13 10.63
CA LYS A 5 16.90 -11.83 9.61
C LYS A 5 16.25 -11.44 8.27
N LYS A 6 15.14 -12.08 7.90
CA LYS A 6 14.38 -11.74 6.68
C LYS A 6 13.77 -10.34 6.79
N SER A 7 13.12 -10.03 7.92
CA SER A 7 12.56 -8.70 8.20
C SER A 7 13.64 -7.62 8.16
N LYS A 8 14.77 -7.84 8.85
CA LYS A 8 15.92 -6.92 8.84
C LYS A 8 16.48 -6.67 7.45
N LYS A 9 16.66 -7.74 6.66
CA LYS A 9 17.13 -7.63 5.28
C LYS A 9 16.18 -6.80 4.42
N HIS A 10 14.88 -7.04 4.54
CA HIS A 10 13.87 -6.40 3.68
C HIS A 10 13.86 -4.86 3.81
N TYR A 11 13.79 -4.31 5.03
CA TYR A 11 13.78 -2.85 5.18
C TYR A 11 15.14 -2.20 4.84
N ILE A 12 16.27 -2.92 5.01
CA ILE A 12 17.59 -2.44 4.59
C ILE A 12 17.71 -2.40 3.06
N ASP A 13 17.23 -3.44 2.36
CA ASP A 13 17.23 -3.50 0.88
C ASP A 13 16.35 -2.38 0.27
N ALA A 14 15.36 -1.90 1.01
CA ALA A 14 14.53 -0.74 0.69
C ALA A 14 15.16 0.62 1.07
N ASN A 15 16.35 0.62 1.69
CA ASN A 15 17.05 1.80 2.21
C ASN A 15 16.23 2.56 3.28
N GLU A 16 15.59 1.81 4.19
CA GLU A 16 14.73 2.34 5.24
C GLU A 16 15.19 1.87 6.63
N THR A 17 14.85 2.63 7.66
CA THR A 17 14.84 2.12 9.03
C THR A 17 13.58 1.28 9.26
N TYR A 18 13.60 0.43 10.29
CA TYR A 18 12.44 -0.38 10.66
C TYR A 18 11.15 0.46 10.81
N PHE A 19 11.23 1.59 11.51
CA PHE A 19 10.06 2.45 11.73
C PHE A 19 9.60 3.16 10.45
N GLN A 20 10.51 3.62 9.60
CA GLN A 20 10.13 4.20 8.30
C GLN A 20 9.37 3.18 7.44
N HIS A 21 9.91 1.96 7.33
CA HIS A 21 9.28 0.88 6.58
C HIS A 21 7.90 0.51 7.17
N MET A 22 7.81 0.42 8.51
CA MET A 22 6.55 0.19 9.23
C MET A 22 5.51 1.27 8.93
N PHE A 23 5.88 2.55 9.04
CA PHE A 23 4.96 3.66 8.77
C PHE A 23 4.46 3.66 7.33
N VAL A 24 5.32 3.31 6.37
CA VAL A 24 4.92 3.23 4.97
C VAL A 24 3.95 2.07 4.75
N ALA A 25 4.27 0.88 5.25
CA ALA A 25 3.37 -0.28 5.17
C ALA A 25 2.01 0.02 5.82
N GLN A 26 2.01 0.71 6.97
CA GLN A 26 0.79 1.11 7.67
C GLN A 26 -0.01 2.15 6.88
N ASN A 27 0.64 3.13 6.24
CA ASN A 27 -0.03 4.09 5.37
C ASN A 27 -0.65 3.41 4.14
N ILE A 28 0.08 2.49 3.49
CA ILE A 28 -0.44 1.68 2.37
C ILE A 28 -1.69 0.91 2.82
N SER A 29 -1.63 0.23 3.97
CA SER A 29 -2.77 -0.48 4.56
C SER A 29 -3.99 0.44 4.75
N PHE A 30 -3.81 1.63 5.30
CA PHE A 30 -4.92 2.58 5.49
C PHE A 30 -5.51 3.10 4.17
N GLN A 31 -4.69 3.33 3.14
CA GLN A 31 -5.21 3.75 1.82
C GLN A 31 -6.01 2.63 1.15
N LEU A 32 -5.55 1.37 1.26
CA LEU A 32 -6.28 0.20 0.77
C LEU A 32 -7.60 0.01 1.52
N LEU A 33 -7.60 0.17 2.85
CA LEU A 33 -8.84 0.12 3.64
C LEU A 33 -9.84 1.19 3.20
N LYS A 34 -9.36 2.42 2.95
CA LYS A 34 -10.21 3.50 2.42
C LYS A 34 -10.79 3.15 1.04
N ALA A 35 -9.98 2.62 0.12
CA ALA A 35 -10.46 2.18 -1.18
C ALA A 35 -11.51 1.06 -1.05
N SER A 36 -11.27 0.10 -0.16
CA SER A 36 -12.20 -0.98 0.17
C SER A 36 -13.54 -0.43 0.69
N MET A 37 -13.52 0.50 1.66
CA MET A 37 -14.74 1.13 2.18
C MET A 37 -15.49 1.89 1.09
N MET A 38 -14.81 2.62 0.21
CA MET A 38 -15.42 3.32 -0.92
C MET A 38 -16.12 2.34 -1.88
N ALA A 39 -15.43 1.26 -2.27
CA ALA A 39 -15.99 0.23 -3.14
C ALA A 39 -17.17 -0.49 -2.48
N PHE A 40 -17.07 -0.77 -1.18
CA PHE A 40 -18.14 -1.38 -0.41
C PHE A 40 -19.39 -0.48 -0.37
N ILE A 41 -19.24 0.81 -0.05
CA ILE A 41 -20.37 1.75 -0.07
C ILE A 41 -20.95 1.89 -1.47
N HIS A 42 -20.11 1.98 -2.50
CA HIS A 42 -20.57 2.02 -3.90
C HIS A 42 -21.39 0.78 -4.29
N SER A 43 -21.02 -0.40 -3.78
CA SER A 43 -21.78 -1.65 -4.03
C SER A 43 -23.19 -1.62 -3.43
N LEU A 44 -23.40 -0.87 -2.34
CA LEU A 44 -24.71 -0.67 -1.72
C LEU A 44 -25.47 0.49 -2.36
N ILE A 45 -24.76 1.55 -2.73
CA ILE A 45 -25.31 2.80 -3.29
C ILE A 45 -24.46 3.21 -4.50
N PRO A 46 -24.82 2.78 -5.73
CA PRO A 46 -24.01 3.02 -6.93
C PRO A 46 -23.77 4.50 -7.28
N GLY A 47 -24.59 5.42 -6.75
CA GLY A 47 -24.40 6.86 -6.93
C GLY A 47 -23.22 7.44 -6.14
N LEU A 48 -22.70 6.73 -5.13
CA LEU A 48 -21.59 7.20 -4.30
C LEU A 48 -20.26 6.57 -4.74
N PHE A 49 -19.16 7.32 -4.64
CA PHE A 49 -17.80 6.85 -4.90
C PHE A 49 -17.54 6.20 -6.27
N GLN A 50 -18.28 6.60 -7.31
CA GLN A 50 -18.30 5.99 -8.65
C GLN A 50 -16.92 5.70 -9.25
N THR A 51 -15.93 6.58 -9.02
CA THR A 51 -14.55 6.40 -9.52
C THR A 51 -13.50 6.50 -8.43
N ASN A 52 -13.90 6.79 -7.19
CA ASN A 52 -12.98 7.15 -6.11
C ASN A 52 -12.13 5.97 -5.64
N ALA A 53 -12.71 4.76 -5.57
CA ALA A 53 -11.97 3.56 -5.19
C ALA A 53 -10.87 3.24 -6.21
N SER A 54 -11.20 3.24 -7.50
CA SER A 54 -10.24 3.02 -8.59
C SER A 54 -9.16 4.10 -8.63
N LYS A 55 -9.54 5.37 -8.50
CA LYS A 55 -8.58 6.48 -8.42
C LYS A 55 -7.62 6.31 -7.25
N LYS A 56 -8.12 5.90 -6.08
CA LYS A 56 -7.28 5.66 -4.90
C LYS A 56 -6.26 4.53 -5.13
N ILE A 57 -6.65 3.47 -5.83
CA ILE A 57 -5.75 2.36 -6.19
C ILE A 57 -4.67 2.84 -7.16
N LEU A 58 -5.03 3.63 -8.18
CA LEU A 58 -4.08 4.19 -9.14
C LEU A 58 -3.09 5.16 -8.48
N ASP A 59 -3.58 6.05 -7.62
CA ASP A 59 -2.73 6.97 -6.85
C ASP A 59 -1.72 6.20 -5.99
N LEU A 60 -2.17 5.10 -5.36
CA LEU A 60 -1.30 4.25 -4.55
C LEU A 60 -0.28 3.51 -5.41
N ASN A 61 -0.67 2.99 -6.57
CA ASN A 61 0.24 2.34 -7.50
C ASN A 61 1.33 3.31 -7.98
N ASN A 62 0.95 4.52 -8.39
CA ASN A 62 1.89 5.56 -8.81
C ASN A 62 2.87 5.91 -7.67
N TYR A 63 2.38 6.04 -6.44
CA TYR A 63 3.25 6.24 -5.27
C TYR A 63 4.28 5.11 -5.09
N LEU A 64 3.87 3.85 -5.27
CA LEU A 64 4.77 2.70 -5.14
C LEU A 64 5.84 2.68 -6.25
N GLU A 65 5.46 3.01 -7.49
CA GLU A 65 6.37 3.16 -8.63
C GLU A 65 7.38 4.30 -8.40
N GLU A 66 6.89 5.50 -8.06
CA GLU A 66 7.74 6.69 -7.81
C GLU A 66 8.76 6.45 -6.69
N LYS A 67 8.37 5.72 -5.65
CA LYS A 67 9.25 5.36 -4.54
C LYS A 67 10.11 4.13 -4.82
N LYS A 68 10.04 3.55 -6.02
CA LYS A 68 10.75 2.32 -6.43
C LYS A 68 10.55 1.17 -5.44
N ARG A 69 9.35 1.09 -4.86
CA ARG A 69 8.95 0.04 -3.90
C ARG A 69 8.48 -1.22 -4.61
N ILE A 70 8.16 -1.10 -5.90
CA ILE A 70 7.93 -2.21 -6.81
C ILE A 70 9.31 -2.64 -7.33
N LYS A 71 10.15 -3.20 -6.45
CA LYS A 71 11.25 -4.05 -6.92
C LYS A 71 10.66 -5.44 -7.00
N ASN A 72 10.79 -6.09 -8.15
CA ASN A 72 10.33 -7.45 -8.42
C ASN A 72 10.72 -8.38 -7.27
N GLU A 73 9.79 -8.56 -6.33
CA GLU A 73 9.81 -9.64 -5.36
C GLU A 73 9.48 -10.90 -6.17
N ASN A 74 10.51 -11.47 -6.81
CA ASN A 74 10.47 -12.81 -7.37
C ASN A 74 10.45 -13.84 -6.25
#